data_AF-A0A1G1E4K4-F1
#
_entry.id   AF-A0A1G1E4K4-F1
#
_cell.length_a   1.000
_cell.length_b   1.000
_cell.length_c   1.000
_cell.angle_alpha   90.00
_cell.angle_beta   90.00
_cell.angle_gamma   90.00
#
_symmetry.space_group_name_H-M   'P 1'
#
loop_
_entity.id
_entity.type
_entity.pdbx_description
1 polymer ?
#
loop_
_entity_poly.entity_id
_entity_poly.type
_entity_poly.pdbx_seq_one_letter_code
_entity_poly.pdbx_strand_id
1 'polypeptide(L)'
;MKKAKHEELRPVYNREDLGPGVRGKYFKSYQKGTNLVLLSPDVAKAFPTEEAVNEALRSLINLAQKSIGLTKRSTGRAKKLHAG
;
A
#
# COMPACT_ATOMS: atom_id res chain seq x y z
N MET A 1 -10.50 -12.83 23.02
CA MET A 1 -10.42 -12.90 21.53
C MET A 1 -9.83 -14.25 21.17
N LYS A 2 -10.59 -15.14 20.48
CA LYS A 2 -10.05 -16.45 20.07
C LYS A 2 -9.04 -16.20 18.95
N LYS A 3 -7.76 -16.48 19.20
CA LYS A 3 -6.75 -16.54 18.14
C LYS A 3 -7.19 -17.62 17.15
N ALA A 4 -7.36 -17.27 15.88
CA ALA A 4 -7.49 -18.26 14.83
C ALA A 4 -6.21 -19.10 14.89
N LYS A 5 -6.34 -20.40 15.21
CA LYS A 5 -5.23 -21.34 15.09
C LYS A 5 -4.69 -21.21 13.67
N HIS A 6 -3.37 -21.15 13.53
CA HIS A 6 -2.75 -21.35 12.23
C HIS A 6 -3.26 -22.69 11.70
N GLU A 7 -4.14 -22.62 10.70
CA GLU A 7 -4.60 -23.81 10.01
C GLU A 7 -3.45 -24.20 9.08
N GLU A 8 -2.50 -24.92 9.66
CA GLU A 8 -1.32 -25.43 8.98
C GLU A 8 -1.76 -26.27 7.79
N LEU A 9 -1.09 -26.08 6.66
CA LEU A 9 -1.37 -26.86 5.46
C LEU A 9 -1.13 -28.33 5.75
N ARG A 10 -2.12 -29.18 5.46
CA ARG A 10 -1.96 -30.63 5.61
C ARG A 10 -0.88 -31.14 4.64
N PRO A 11 -0.08 -32.14 5.03
CA PRO A 11 0.92 -32.73 4.14
C PRO A 11 0.31 -33.43 2.92
N VAL A 12 -0.94 -33.90 3.03
CA VAL A 12 -1.68 -34.58 1.97
C VAL A 12 -3.15 -34.15 2.01
N TYR A 13 -3.75 -34.02 0.84
CA TYR A 13 -5.18 -33.79 0.65
C TYR A 13 -5.76 -34.91 -0.23
N ASN A 14 -6.94 -35.40 0.15
CA ASN A 14 -7.73 -36.29 -0.70
C ASN A 14 -8.62 -35.45 -1.64
N ARG A 15 -9.19 -36.08 -2.67
CA ARG A 15 -10.00 -35.37 -3.67
C ARG A 15 -11.25 -34.73 -3.04
N GLU A 16 -11.80 -35.39 -2.03
CA GLU A 16 -12.99 -34.99 -1.29
C GLU A 16 -12.74 -33.73 -0.46
N ASP A 17 -11.49 -33.48 -0.05
CA ASP A 17 -11.09 -32.28 0.70
C ASP A 17 -11.06 -31.01 -0.15
N LEU A 18 -10.88 -31.15 -1.48
CA LEU A 18 -10.61 -30.03 -2.39
C LEU A 18 -11.88 -29.34 -2.92
N GLY A 19 -13.05 -29.94 -2.70
CA GLY A 19 -14.33 -29.42 -3.18
C GLY A 19 -14.44 -29.35 -4.72
N PRO A 20 -15.49 -28.67 -5.25
CA PRO A 20 -15.68 -28.53 -6.69
C PRO A 20 -14.64 -27.57 -7.31
N GLY A 21 -14.03 -28.00 -8.42
CA GLY A 21 -13.08 -27.19 -9.18
C GLY A 21 -13.79 -26.05 -9.93
N VAL A 22 -13.42 -24.80 -9.63
CA VAL A 22 -13.97 -23.62 -10.32
C VAL A 22 -12.93 -23.07 -11.30
N ARG A 23 -13.26 -23.09 -12.61
CA ARG A 23 -12.38 -22.52 -13.64
C ARG A 23 -12.16 -21.03 -13.39
N GLY A 24 -10.90 -20.61 -13.35
CA GLY A 24 -10.53 -19.20 -13.21
C GLY A 24 -10.75 -18.60 -11.82
N LYS A 25 -10.92 -19.41 -10.76
CA LYS A 25 -11.19 -18.94 -9.38
C LYS A 25 -10.30 -17.77 -8.93
N TYR A 26 -9.01 -17.79 -9.29
CA TYR A 26 -8.03 -16.75 -8.92
C TYR A 26 -7.50 -15.96 -10.12
N PHE A 27 -8.11 -16.08 -11.30
CA PHE A 27 -7.61 -15.49 -12.54
C PHE A 27 -7.47 -13.97 -12.46
N LYS A 28 -8.49 -13.28 -11.92
CA LYS A 28 -8.45 -11.82 -11.73
C LYS A 28 -7.33 -11.40 -10.77
N SER A 29 -7.10 -12.15 -9.69
CA SER A 29 -6.03 -11.86 -8.73
C SER A 29 -4.66 -12.08 -9.34
N TYR A 30 -4.50 -13.12 -10.14
CA TYR A 30 -3.27 -13.38 -10.90
C TYR A 30 -2.99 -12.25 -11.91
N GLN A 31 -4.00 -11.80 -12.65
CA GLN A 31 -3.85 -10.71 -13.62
C GLN A 31 -3.50 -9.35 -12.98
N LYS A 32 -3.85 -9.14 -11.71
CA LYS A 32 -3.47 -7.92 -10.97
C LYS A 32 -1.95 -7.83 -10.72
N GLY A 33 -1.20 -8.89 -11.01
CA GLY A 33 0.25 -8.94 -10.85
C GLY A 33 0.67 -9.41 -9.46
N THR A 34 1.98 -9.29 -9.18
CA THR A 34 2.57 -9.68 -7.91
C THR A 34 2.21 -8.71 -6.80
N ASN A 35 1.69 -9.23 -5.69
CA ASN A 35 1.41 -8.47 -4.47
C ASN A 35 2.68 -8.07 -3.70
N LEU A 36 3.87 -8.45 -4.18
CA LEU A 36 5.16 -8.24 -3.52
C LEU A 36 6.08 -7.42 -4.41
N VAL A 37 6.78 -6.48 -3.78
CA VAL A 37 7.81 -5.65 -4.40
C VAL A 37 9.13 -5.96 -3.71
N LEU A 38 10.11 -6.43 -4.47
CA LEU A 38 11.44 -6.69 -3.94
C LEU A 38 12.18 -5.36 -3.75
N LEU A 39 12.58 -5.08 -2.52
CA LEU A 39 13.43 -3.93 -2.21
C LEU A 39 14.88 -4.22 -2.60
N SER A 40 15.62 -3.18 -2.98
CA SER A 40 17.06 -3.31 -3.15
C SER A 40 17.74 -3.65 -1.80
N PRO A 41 18.89 -4.36 -1.81
CA PRO A 41 19.50 -4.86 -0.57
C PRO A 41 19.87 -3.79 0.46
N ASP A 42 20.22 -2.59 0.00
CA ASP A 42 20.51 -1.43 0.83
C ASP A 42 19.25 -0.88 1.52
N VAL A 43 18.14 -0.77 0.78
CA VAL A 43 16.85 -0.32 1.33
C VAL A 43 16.29 -1.34 2.31
N ALA A 44 16.38 -2.63 1.99
CA ALA A 44 15.97 -3.71 2.90
C ALA A 44 16.77 -3.73 4.22
N LYS A 45 18.04 -3.35 4.20
CA LYS A 45 18.86 -3.21 5.42
C LYS A 45 18.42 -2.01 6.27
N ALA A 46 18.01 -0.92 5.63
CA ALA A 46 17.53 0.28 6.33
C ALA A 46 16.12 0.09 6.91
N PHE A 47 15.28 -0.72 6.27
CA PHE A 47 13.91 -1.01 6.68
C PHE A 47 13.69 -2.52 6.87
N PRO A 48 13.99 -3.06 8.06
CA PRO A 48 13.91 -4.51 8.31
C PRO A 48 12.48 -5.07 8.33
N THR A 49 11.45 -4.24 8.46
CA THR A 49 10.05 -4.68 8.55
C THR A 49 9.14 -3.93 7.57
N GLU A 50 8.04 -4.58 7.19
CA GLU A 50 7.05 -3.99 6.29
C GLU A 50 6.34 -2.78 6.90
N GLU A 51 6.17 -2.75 8.22
CA GLU A 51 5.58 -1.61 8.93
C GLU A 51 6.46 -0.37 8.76
N ALA A 52 7.79 -0.52 8.95
CA ALA A 52 8.74 0.58 8.82
C ALA A 52 8.75 1.18 7.41
N VAL A 53 8.72 0.34 6.37
CA VAL A 53 8.63 0.79 4.97
C VAL A 53 7.32 1.56 4.75
N ASN A 54 6.19 0.97 5.16
CA ASN A 54 4.88 1.55 4.91
C ASN A 54 4.66 2.86 5.66
N GLU A 55 5.15 2.98 6.90
CA GLU A 55 5.08 4.22 7.68
C GLU A 55 5.92 5.33 7.04
N ALA A 56 7.13 5.02 6.56
CA ALA A 56 7.98 5.99 5.87
C ALA A 56 7.31 6.52 4.59
N LEU A 57 6.78 5.62 3.76
CA LEU A 57 6.09 5.99 2.52
C LEU A 57 4.82 6.81 2.78
N ARG A 58 4.01 6.43 3.79
CA ARG A 58 2.82 7.21 4.19
C ARG A 58 3.20 8.61 4.69
N SER A 59 4.28 8.72 5.45
CA SER A 59 4.78 10.01 5.93
C SER A 59 5.21 10.92 4.79
N LEU A 60 5.88 10.36 3.77
CA LEU A 60 6.26 11.09 2.56
C LEU A 60 5.05 11.57 1.77
N ILE A 61 4.03 10.72 1.60
CA ILE A 61 2.77 11.09 0.93
C ILE A 61 2.10 12.25 1.67
N ASN A 62 2.00 12.17 3.00
CA ASN A 62 1.41 13.23 3.81
C ASN A 62 2.16 14.56 3.67
N LEU A 63 3.49 14.52 3.62
CA LEU A 63 4.33 15.71 3.44
C LEU A 63 4.12 16.32 2.05
N ALA A 64 4.08 15.50 1.00
CA ALA A 64 3.84 15.95 -0.37
C ALA A 64 2.44 16.57 -0.53
N GLN A 65 1.41 16.00 0.10
CA GLN A 65 0.06 16.58 0.07
C GLN A 65 0.01 17.96 0.75
N LYS A 66 0.70 18.11 1.89
CA LYS A 66 0.77 19.39 2.60
C LYS A 66 1.51 20.46 1.78
N SER A 67 2.58 20.11 1.08
CA SER A 67 3.35 21.08 0.27
C SER A 67 2.58 21.57 -0.96
N ILE A 68 1.83 20.70 -1.63
CA ILE A 68 0.97 21.06 -2.78
C ILE A 68 -0.18 21.99 -2.34
N GLY A 69 -0.71 21.83 -1.13
CA GLY A 69 -1.76 22.69 -0.59
C GLY A 69 -1.33 24.14 -0.37
N LEU A 70 -0.05 24.39 -0.06
CA LEU A 70 0.49 25.73 0.20
C LEU A 70 0.64 26.56 -1.08
N THR A 71 0.97 25.94 -2.22
CA THR A 71 1.22 26.66 -3.48
C THR A 71 -0.05 27.13 -4.18
N LYS A 72 -1.22 26.58 -3.80
CA LYS A 72 -2.49 26.90 -4.46
C LYS A 72 -3.15 28.21 -4.00
N ARG A 73 -2.62 28.92 -3.00
CA ARG A 73 -3.34 30.03 -2.31
C ARG A 73 -2.67 31.42 -2.34
N SER A 74 -1.80 31.74 -3.30
CA SER A 74 -1.17 33.08 -3.38
C SER A 74 -1.92 34.11 -4.25
N THR A 75 -3.07 33.80 -4.84
CA THR A 75 -3.86 34.78 -5.59
C THR A 75 -4.74 35.61 -4.65
N GLY A 76 -4.13 36.57 -3.95
CA GLY A 76 -4.86 37.37 -2.98
C GLY A 76 -4.12 38.61 -2.46
N ARG A 77 -3.35 39.31 -3.31
CA ARG A 77 -2.90 40.67 -2.99
C ARG A 77 -3.46 41.65 -4.02
N ALA A 78 -4.73 42.01 -3.84
CA ALA A 78 -5.32 43.16 -4.50
C ALA A 78 -4.56 44.41 -4.05
N LYS A 79 -3.80 45.00 -4.97
CA LYS A 79 -3.02 46.23 -4.78
C LYS A 79 -4.03 47.40 -4.66
N LYS A 80 -4.25 47.94 -3.46
CA LYS A 80 -4.95 49.24 -3.31
C LYS A 80 -4.09 50.29 -4.00
N LEU A 81 -4.59 50.83 -5.11
CA LEU A 81 -4.03 52.01 -5.76
C LEU A 81 -4.37 53.23 -4.89
N HIS A 82 -3.36 54.00 -4.50
CA HIS A 82 -3.55 55.34 -3.96
C HIS A 82 -3.96 56.26 -5.12
N ALA A 83 -5.16 56.83 -5.05
CA ALA A 83 -5.53 58.03 -5.78
C ALA A 83 -5.33 59.22 -4.82
N GLY A 84 -4.69 60.27 -5.34
CA GLY A 84 -4.35 61.50 -4.62
C GLY A 84 -5.52 62.46 -4.43
#